data_AF-A0AA87A226-F1
#
_entry.id   AF-A0AA87A226-F1
#
_cell.length_a   1.000
_cell.length_b   1.000
_cell.length_c   1.000
_cell.angle_alpha   90.00
_cell.angle_beta   90.00
_cell.angle_gamma   90.00
#
_symmetry.space_group_name_H-M   'P 1'
#
loop_
_entity.id
_entity.type
_entity.pdbx_description
1 polymer ?
#
loop_
_entity_poly.entity_id
_entity_poly.type
_entity_poly.pdbx_seq_one_letter_code
_entity_poly.pdbx_strand_id
1 'polypeptide(L)'
;MKLIKIFPGHFFLILIFRSITLIIGGLLDNIPGFVLAVIGIIFSWLMPILTTKYTIKHPIIFPHLLERLNLLVIIIFGETIIGIADYFRPNTFSLYSILIFLTVALLFFTYALQFDKFTDEDQDDVTGNALIYLHYLIIFGISLITVSIKFIHETDANSWFAVLCLYCGVGLFYLGLLFATRYNKPQFKLRRSTILVFLITTIIGATSCLIWSSFEVITILTFIIVAINISWLVHLNLPHIKKGILL
;
A
#
# COMPACT_ATOMS: atom_id res chain seq x y z
N MET A 1 4.28 27.64 -24.34
CA MET A 1 2.98 27.38 -25.00
C MET A 1 2.89 26.08 -25.83
N LYS A 2 3.98 25.53 -26.41
CA LYS A 2 3.96 24.21 -27.09
C LYS A 2 3.90 22.98 -26.16
N LEU A 3 4.36 23.10 -24.91
CA LEU A 3 4.41 21.98 -23.94
C LEU A 3 3.05 21.61 -23.33
N ILE A 4 2.11 22.56 -23.26
CA ILE A 4 0.77 22.36 -22.69
C ILE A 4 -0.12 21.48 -23.59
N LYS A 5 0.14 21.40 -24.90
CA LYS A 5 -0.62 20.57 -25.85
C LYS A 5 -0.14 19.11 -25.96
N ILE A 6 1.10 18.82 -25.57
CA ILE A 6 1.72 17.49 -25.78
C ILE A 6 1.32 16.51 -24.67
N PHE A 7 1.20 17.00 -23.43
CA PHE A 7 0.85 16.22 -22.25
C PHE A 7 -0.52 15.54 -22.32
N PRO A 8 -1.63 16.25 -22.66
CA PRO A 8 -2.94 15.60 -22.77
C PRO A 8 -3.00 14.61 -23.93
N GLY A 9 -2.27 14.86 -25.03
CA GLY A 9 -2.26 13.96 -26.19
C GLY A 9 -1.69 12.58 -25.87
N HIS A 10 -0.54 12.53 -25.18
CA HIS A 10 0.04 11.25 -24.76
C HIS A 10 -0.84 10.55 -23.73
N PHE A 11 -1.40 11.31 -22.77
CA PHE A 11 -2.30 10.77 -21.76
C PHE A 11 -3.56 10.12 -22.37
N PHE A 12 -4.22 10.81 -23.30
CA PHE A 12 -5.37 10.29 -24.03
C PHE A 12 -5.04 9.07 -24.87
N LEU A 13 -3.87 9.04 -25.52
CA LEU A 13 -3.46 7.92 -26.36
C LEU A 13 -3.28 6.63 -25.54
N ILE A 14 -2.79 6.72 -24.31
CA ILE A 14 -2.68 5.57 -23.40
C ILE A 14 -4.07 5.12 -22.92
N LEU A 15 -4.95 6.06 -22.60
CA LEU A 15 -6.32 5.72 -22.19
C LEU A 15 -7.03 4.97 -23.32
N ILE A 16 -6.89 5.46 -24.55
CA ILE A 16 -7.42 4.79 -25.75
C ILE A 16 -6.76 3.43 -25.94
N PHE A 17 -5.44 3.33 -25.84
CA PHE A 17 -4.71 2.06 -25.95
C PHE A 17 -5.18 1.04 -24.91
N ARG A 18 -5.32 1.46 -23.64
CA ARG A 18 -5.82 0.64 -22.54
C ARG A 18 -7.25 0.19 -22.80
N SER A 19 -8.13 1.10 -23.21
CA SER A 19 -9.52 0.77 -23.56
C SER A 19 -9.57 -0.26 -24.69
N ILE A 20 -8.75 -0.11 -25.72
CA ILE A 20 -8.67 -1.07 -26.84
C ILE A 20 -8.17 -2.43 -26.37
N THR A 21 -7.09 -2.49 -25.58
CA THR A 21 -6.56 -3.77 -25.08
C THR A 21 -7.55 -4.48 -24.14
N LEU A 22 -8.30 -3.74 -23.32
CA LEU A 22 -9.34 -4.30 -22.47
C LEU A 22 -10.54 -4.81 -23.27
N ILE A 23 -10.99 -4.07 -24.27
CA ILE A 23 -12.10 -4.50 -25.14
C ILE A 23 -11.71 -5.75 -25.92
N ILE A 24 -10.51 -5.79 -26.50
CA ILE A 24 -10.01 -6.95 -27.24
C ILE A 24 -9.82 -8.15 -26.30
N GLY A 25 -9.25 -7.93 -25.11
CA GLY A 25 -9.07 -8.97 -24.11
C GLY A 25 -10.40 -9.57 -23.63
N GLY A 26 -11.41 -8.72 -23.41
CA GLY A 26 -12.75 -9.15 -23.02
C GLY A 26 -13.52 -9.86 -24.13
N LEU A 27 -13.35 -9.47 -25.39
CA LEU A 27 -13.99 -10.14 -26.54
C LEU A 27 -13.41 -11.53 -26.83
N LEU A 28 -12.13 -11.74 -26.52
CA LEU A 28 -11.45 -13.00 -26.79
C LEU A 28 -11.79 -14.10 -25.79
N ASP A 29 -12.31 -13.77 -24.60
CA ASP A 29 -12.73 -14.64 -23.47
C ASP A 29 -11.93 -15.95 -23.30
N ASN A 30 -10.63 -15.87 -23.58
CA ASN A 30 -9.68 -16.98 -23.58
C ASN A 30 -8.45 -16.55 -22.77
N ILE A 31 -7.65 -17.51 -22.31
CA ILE A 31 -6.39 -17.27 -21.58
C ILE A 31 -5.50 -16.18 -22.24
N PRO A 32 -5.25 -16.18 -23.57
CA PRO A 32 -4.51 -15.10 -24.23
C PRO A 32 -5.19 -13.72 -24.15
N GLY A 33 -6.53 -13.67 -24.16
CA GLY A 33 -7.30 -12.43 -23.98
C GLY A 33 -7.13 -11.86 -22.57
N PHE A 34 -7.16 -12.72 -21.56
CA PHE A 34 -6.86 -12.34 -20.17
C PHE A 34 -5.43 -11.80 -20.02
N VAL A 35 -4.42 -12.50 -20.57
CA VAL A 35 -3.02 -12.05 -20.53
C VAL A 35 -2.86 -10.69 -21.22
N LEU A 36 -3.51 -10.49 -22.37
CA LEU A 36 -3.47 -9.23 -23.10
C LEU A 36 -4.09 -8.08 -22.29
N ALA A 37 -5.23 -8.32 -21.64
CA ALA A 37 -5.88 -7.34 -20.77
C ALA A 37 -4.98 -6.93 -19.59
N VAL A 38 -4.35 -7.91 -18.93
CA VAL A 38 -3.41 -7.68 -17.83
C VAL A 38 -2.20 -6.86 -18.28
N ILE A 39 -1.62 -7.18 -19.44
CA ILE A 39 -0.50 -6.41 -20.01
C ILE A 39 -0.92 -4.96 -20.28
N GLY A 40 -2.10 -4.73 -20.85
CA GLY A 40 -2.63 -3.38 -21.12
C GLY A 40 -2.79 -2.55 -19.84
N ILE A 41 -3.27 -3.17 -18.75
CA ILE A 41 -3.38 -2.51 -17.43
C ILE A 41 -2.01 -2.16 -16.88
N ILE A 42 -1.07 -3.12 -16.84
CA ILE A 42 0.29 -2.92 -16.31
C ILE A 42 1.01 -1.81 -17.08
N PHE A 43 0.90 -1.83 -18.42
CA PHE A 43 1.53 -0.82 -19.26
C PHE A 43 0.95 0.58 -19.02
N SER A 44 -0.36 0.68 -18.79
CA SER A 44 -1.00 1.94 -18.41
C SER A 44 -0.54 2.45 -17.03
N TRP A 45 -0.30 1.55 -16.07
CA TRP A 45 0.16 1.90 -14.72
C TRP A 45 1.64 2.31 -14.67
N LEU A 46 2.49 1.74 -15.54
CA LEU A 46 3.92 2.08 -15.64
C LEU A 46 4.18 3.39 -16.41
N MET A 47 3.16 3.96 -17.05
CA MET A 47 3.34 5.09 -17.95
C MET A 47 3.82 6.40 -17.30
N PRO A 48 3.52 6.74 -16.02
CA PRO A 48 4.09 7.92 -15.37
C PRO A 48 5.63 7.97 -15.38
N ILE A 49 6.33 6.83 -15.58
CA ILE A 49 7.79 6.76 -15.79
C ILE A 49 8.21 7.53 -17.05
N LEU A 50 7.46 7.46 -18.14
CA LEU A 50 7.81 8.11 -19.42
C LEU A 50 7.62 9.63 -19.37
N THR A 51 6.70 10.08 -18.52
CA THR A 51 6.37 11.50 -18.36
C THR A 51 7.34 12.24 -17.41
N THR A 52 8.25 11.51 -16.74
CA THR A 52 9.26 12.05 -15.81
C THR A 52 10.09 13.20 -16.39
N LYS A 53 10.42 13.16 -17.68
CA LYS A 53 11.21 14.21 -18.34
C LYS A 53 10.48 15.56 -18.44
N TYR A 54 9.15 15.56 -18.35
CA TYR A 54 8.33 16.78 -18.42
C TYR A 54 8.04 17.37 -17.04
N THR A 55 7.97 16.53 -16.01
CA THR A 55 7.80 16.94 -14.61
C THR A 55 8.99 17.74 -14.07
N ILE A 56 10.18 17.59 -14.67
CA ILE A 56 11.39 18.35 -14.34
C ILE A 56 11.29 19.82 -14.82
N LYS A 57 10.47 20.11 -15.84
CA LYS A 57 10.35 21.46 -16.44
C LYS A 57 9.34 22.37 -15.76
N HIS A 58 8.41 21.80 -15.00
CA HIS A 58 7.46 22.49 -14.14
C HIS A 58 7.41 21.74 -12.82
N PRO A 59 8.14 22.18 -11.78
CA PRO A 59 8.18 21.48 -10.51
C PRO A 59 6.74 21.31 -10.01
N ILE A 60 6.32 20.07 -9.83
CA ILE A 60 5.10 19.77 -9.08
C ILE A 60 5.38 20.25 -7.65
N ILE A 61 4.43 20.99 -7.07
CA ILE A 61 4.49 21.38 -5.67
C ILE A 61 4.41 20.08 -4.85
N PHE A 62 5.56 19.61 -4.37
CA PHE A 62 5.72 18.35 -3.66
C PHE A 62 4.73 18.19 -2.49
N PRO A 63 4.53 19.21 -1.62
CA PRO A 63 3.51 19.18 -0.57
C PRO A 63 2.10 18.89 -1.09
N HIS A 64 1.67 19.52 -2.19
CA HIS A 64 0.31 19.34 -2.71
C HIS A 64 0.08 17.95 -3.30
N LEU A 65 1.11 17.39 -3.96
CA LEU A 65 1.03 16.03 -4.47
C LEU A 65 0.97 15.02 -3.31
N LEU A 66 1.80 15.23 -2.29
CA LEU A 66 1.81 14.41 -1.08
C LEU A 66 0.44 14.42 -0.38
N GLU A 67 -0.15 15.60 -0.18
CA GLU A 67 -1.48 15.76 0.43
C GLU A 67 -2.55 14.96 -0.33
N ARG A 68 -2.60 15.07 -1.66
CA ARG A 68 -3.56 14.33 -2.50
C ARG A 68 -3.36 12.82 -2.45
N LEU A 69 -2.10 12.37 -2.44
CA LEU A 69 -1.79 10.94 -2.34
C LEU A 69 -2.15 10.39 -0.96
N ASN A 70 -1.93 11.17 0.11
CA ASN A 70 -2.34 10.82 1.46
C ASN A 70 -3.87 10.71 1.57
N LEU A 71 -4.61 11.67 1.00
CA LEU A 71 -6.07 11.61 0.92
C LEU A 71 -6.56 10.37 0.18
N LEU A 72 -5.91 9.99 -0.93
CA LEU A 72 -6.24 8.77 -1.66
C LEU A 72 -6.03 7.51 -0.80
N VAL A 73 -4.93 7.43 -0.06
CA VAL A 73 -4.68 6.28 0.83
C VAL A 73 -5.69 6.23 1.98
N ILE A 74 -6.08 7.38 2.55
CA ILE A 74 -7.15 7.44 3.57
C ILE A 74 -8.47 6.88 3.02
N ILE A 75 -8.83 7.20 1.78
CA ILE A 75 -10.04 6.66 1.13
C ILE A 75 -9.95 5.13 1.01
N ILE A 76 -8.81 4.59 0.60
CA ILE A 76 -8.60 3.13 0.48
C ILE A 76 -8.64 2.42 1.85
N PHE A 77 -8.13 3.06 2.90
CA PHE A 77 -8.34 2.57 4.26
C PHE A 77 -9.83 2.61 4.65
N GLY A 78 -10.56 3.66 4.28
CA GLY A 78 -12.01 3.73 4.45
C GLY A 78 -12.74 2.58 3.74
N GLU A 79 -12.35 2.26 2.50
CA GLU A 79 -12.86 1.10 1.77
C GLU A 79 -12.53 -0.21 2.50
N THR A 80 -11.34 -0.33 3.07
CA THR A 80 -10.94 -1.49 3.88
C THR A 80 -11.84 -1.66 5.09
N ILE A 81 -12.17 -0.56 5.80
CA ILE A 81 -13.10 -0.58 6.94
C ILE A 81 -14.50 -1.03 6.50
N ILE A 82 -15.01 -0.53 5.38
CA ILE A 82 -16.30 -1.00 4.81
C ILE A 82 -16.19 -2.49 4.44
N GLY A 83 -15.05 -2.91 3.90
CA GLY A 83 -14.78 -4.29 3.50
C GLY A 83 -14.74 -5.30 4.65
N ILE A 84 -14.43 -4.85 5.87
CA ILE A 84 -14.48 -5.68 7.08
C ILE A 84 -15.76 -5.48 7.91
N ALA A 85 -16.70 -4.65 7.44
CA ALA A 85 -17.94 -4.36 8.18
C ALA A 85 -18.78 -5.62 8.43
N ASP A 86 -18.70 -6.62 7.55
CA ASP A 86 -19.43 -7.88 7.67
C ASP A 86 -19.01 -8.70 8.90
N TYR A 87 -17.80 -8.50 9.43
CA TYR A 87 -17.34 -9.12 10.68
C TYR A 87 -17.98 -8.52 11.93
N PHE A 88 -18.63 -7.37 11.82
CA PHE A 88 -19.28 -6.66 12.93
C PHE A 88 -20.79 -6.87 13.00
N ARG A 89 -21.33 -7.79 12.19
CA ARG A 89 -22.75 -8.17 12.26
C ARG A 89 -23.01 -8.98 13.54
N PRO A 90 -24.20 -8.89 14.16
CA PRO A 90 -24.50 -9.59 15.42
C PRO A 90 -24.24 -11.11 15.40
N ASN A 91 -24.36 -11.74 14.23
CA ASN A 91 -24.22 -13.19 14.08
C ASN A 91 -22.75 -13.65 13.88
N THR A 92 -21.86 -12.77 13.42
CA THR A 92 -20.45 -13.07 13.10
C THR A 92 -19.48 -12.39 14.06
N PHE A 93 -19.99 -11.52 14.93
CA PHE A 93 -19.19 -10.76 15.88
C PHE A 93 -18.46 -11.69 16.85
N SER A 94 -17.13 -11.56 16.88
CA SER A 94 -16.25 -12.31 17.79
C SER A 94 -15.04 -11.46 18.18
N LEU A 95 -14.21 -11.97 19.09
CA LEU A 95 -12.94 -11.32 19.43
C LEU A 95 -12.03 -11.14 18.20
N TYR A 96 -12.11 -12.03 17.22
CA TYR A 96 -11.34 -11.93 15.97
C TYR A 96 -11.72 -10.72 15.13
N SER A 97 -13.00 -10.34 15.11
CA SER A 97 -13.48 -9.14 14.42
C SER A 97 -12.80 -7.87 14.96
N ILE A 98 -12.62 -7.80 16.28
CA ILE A 98 -11.89 -6.70 16.94
C ILE A 98 -10.41 -6.72 16.54
N LEU A 99 -9.77 -7.89 16.50
CA LEU A 99 -8.37 -8.03 16.10
C LEU A 99 -8.13 -7.64 14.64
N ILE A 100 -9.05 -7.98 13.73
CA ILE A 100 -9.00 -7.56 12.31
C ILE A 100 -9.05 -6.05 12.21
N PHE A 101 -10.01 -5.41 12.88
CA PHE A 101 -10.11 -3.95 12.89
C PHE A 101 -8.88 -3.30 13.49
N LEU A 102 -8.37 -3.82 14.60
CA LEU A 102 -7.16 -3.29 15.22
C LEU A 102 -5.93 -3.46 14.32
N THR A 103 -5.83 -4.55 13.56
CA THR A 103 -4.78 -4.75 12.56
C THR A 103 -4.83 -3.64 11.50
N VAL A 104 -6.00 -3.37 10.93
CA VAL A 104 -6.19 -2.29 9.94
C VAL A 104 -5.86 -0.93 10.55
N ALA A 105 -6.31 -0.67 11.79
CA ALA A 105 -6.03 0.58 12.50
C ALA A 105 -4.53 0.77 12.77
N LEU A 106 -3.79 -0.29 13.12
CA LEU A 106 -2.34 -0.22 13.31
C LEU A 106 -1.58 -0.01 12.00
N LEU A 107 -2.03 -0.61 10.89
CA LEU A 107 -1.48 -0.33 9.57
C LEU A 107 -1.71 1.15 9.20
N PHE A 108 -2.91 1.67 9.42
CA PHE A 108 -3.22 3.08 9.22
C PHE A 108 -2.33 4.00 10.08
N PHE A 109 -2.16 3.68 11.37
CA PHE A 109 -1.30 4.48 12.26
C PHE A 109 0.17 4.43 11.82
N THR A 110 0.65 3.28 11.36
CA THR A 110 2.01 3.14 10.81
C THR A 110 2.19 4.04 9.58
N TYR A 111 1.19 4.06 8.69
CA TYR A 111 1.17 4.93 7.53
C TYR A 111 1.17 6.42 7.93
N ALA A 112 0.25 6.82 8.81
CA ALA A 112 0.14 8.19 9.29
C ALA A 112 1.46 8.66 9.93
N LEU A 113 2.06 7.87 10.82
CA LEU A 113 3.36 8.21 11.42
C LEU A 113 4.46 8.44 10.37
N GLN A 114 4.51 7.63 9.31
CA GLN A 114 5.52 7.79 8.26
C GLN A 114 5.32 9.08 7.46
N PHE A 115 4.10 9.34 6.99
CA PHE A 115 3.85 10.40 6.02
C PHE A 115 3.51 11.76 6.64
N ASP A 116 2.87 11.78 7.82
CA ASP A 116 2.55 13.02 8.55
C ASP A 116 3.74 13.51 9.39
N LYS A 117 4.50 12.59 10.00
CA LYS A 117 5.52 12.95 10.99
C LYS A 117 6.96 12.80 10.54
N PHE A 118 7.28 11.79 9.73
CA PHE A 118 8.66 11.52 9.32
C PHE A 118 9.04 12.13 7.99
N THR A 119 8.07 12.35 7.10
CA THR A 119 8.31 12.91 5.77
C THR A 119 8.68 14.39 5.88
N ASP A 120 9.65 14.80 5.08
CA ASP A 120 10.08 16.19 4.97
C ASP A 120 9.33 16.87 3.83
N GLU A 121 8.43 17.80 4.16
CA GLU A 121 7.54 18.45 3.19
C GLU A 121 8.26 19.54 2.36
N ASP A 122 9.32 20.14 2.91
CA ASP A 122 10.03 21.29 2.34
C ASP A 122 11.20 20.91 1.41
N GLN A 123 11.17 19.75 0.77
CA GLN A 123 12.25 19.34 -0.15
C GLN A 123 12.05 19.92 -1.55
N ASP A 124 12.90 20.88 -1.92
CA ASP A 124 12.84 21.61 -3.19
C ASP A 124 13.28 20.80 -4.43
N ASP A 125 13.90 19.61 -4.27
CA ASP A 125 14.62 18.93 -5.36
C ASP A 125 14.28 17.43 -5.52
N VAL A 126 13.06 17.04 -5.15
CA VAL A 126 12.62 15.64 -5.19
C VAL A 126 11.70 15.31 -6.36
N THR A 127 11.99 14.19 -7.00
CA THR A 127 11.22 13.67 -8.13
C THR A 127 9.86 13.16 -7.64
N GLY A 128 8.79 13.94 -7.84
CA GLY A 128 7.41 13.57 -7.45
C GLY A 128 6.92 12.23 -8.00
N ASN A 129 7.53 11.73 -9.08
CA ASN A 129 7.19 10.43 -9.66
C ASN A 129 7.53 9.27 -8.72
N ALA A 130 8.66 9.32 -8.00
CA ALA A 130 9.01 8.25 -7.07
C ALA A 130 8.08 8.23 -5.84
N LEU A 131 7.50 9.38 -5.46
CA LEU A 131 6.45 9.48 -4.44
C LEU A 131 5.13 8.81 -4.91
N ILE A 132 4.79 8.92 -6.20
CA ILE A 132 3.60 8.26 -6.77
C ILE A 132 3.78 6.73 -6.75
N TYR A 133 4.92 6.21 -7.22
CA TYR A 133 5.18 4.76 -7.25
C TYR A 133 5.20 4.12 -5.87
N LEU A 134 5.78 4.83 -4.92
CA LEU A 134 5.72 4.48 -3.51
C LEU A 134 4.29 4.27 -3.02
N HIS A 135 3.41 5.25 -3.29
CA HIS A 135 2.02 5.18 -2.87
C HIS A 135 1.24 4.09 -3.60
N TYR A 136 1.57 3.78 -4.86
CA TYR A 136 0.99 2.64 -5.56
C TYR A 136 1.29 1.30 -4.88
N LEU A 137 2.51 1.11 -4.36
CA LEU A 137 2.83 -0.10 -3.59
C LEU A 137 1.99 -0.20 -2.31
N ILE A 138 1.80 0.92 -1.62
CA ILE A 138 0.99 0.99 -0.39
C ILE A 138 -0.48 0.70 -0.70
N ILE A 139 -1.06 1.36 -1.71
CA ILE A 139 -2.46 1.19 -2.11
C ILE A 139 -2.71 -0.25 -2.55
N PHE A 140 -1.82 -0.83 -3.36
CA PHE A 140 -1.95 -2.21 -3.81
C PHE A 140 -1.80 -3.19 -2.64
N GLY A 141 -0.87 -2.91 -1.71
CA GLY A 141 -0.71 -3.67 -0.48
C GLY A 141 -1.97 -3.70 0.39
N ILE A 142 -2.56 -2.54 0.67
CA ILE A 142 -3.81 -2.43 1.44
C ILE A 142 -4.96 -3.15 0.71
N SER A 143 -5.08 -2.97 -0.61
CA SER A 143 -6.12 -3.63 -1.40
C SER A 143 -6.03 -5.15 -1.33
N LEU A 144 -4.82 -5.71 -1.42
CA LEU A 144 -4.60 -7.16 -1.25
C LEU A 144 -4.95 -7.62 0.16
N ILE A 145 -4.61 -6.85 1.20
CA ILE A 145 -4.98 -7.16 2.59
C ILE A 145 -6.51 -7.23 2.73
N THR A 146 -7.24 -6.24 2.18
CA THR A 146 -8.71 -6.18 2.22
C THR A 146 -9.34 -7.39 1.55
N VAL A 147 -8.88 -7.72 0.34
CA VAL A 147 -9.36 -8.88 -0.41
C VAL A 147 -9.06 -10.18 0.35
N SER A 148 -7.87 -10.28 0.94
CA SER A 148 -7.46 -11.47 1.70
C SER A 148 -8.31 -11.67 2.95
N ILE A 149 -8.55 -10.60 3.72
CA ILE A 149 -9.42 -10.67 4.90
C ILE A 149 -10.78 -11.22 4.50
N LYS A 150 -11.43 -10.66 3.47
CA LYS A 150 -12.72 -11.17 2.97
C LYS A 150 -12.67 -12.66 2.62
N PHE A 151 -11.63 -13.10 1.92
CA PHE A 151 -11.48 -14.51 1.55
C PHE A 151 -11.20 -15.45 2.72
N ILE A 152 -10.55 -14.97 3.79
CA ILE A 152 -10.21 -15.81 4.96
C ILE A 152 -11.47 -16.31 5.69
N HIS A 153 -12.60 -15.60 5.59
CA HIS A 153 -13.87 -16.01 6.23
C HIS A 153 -14.74 -16.90 5.35
N GLU A 154 -14.50 -16.90 4.04
CA GLU A 154 -15.28 -17.69 3.10
C GLU A 154 -14.90 -19.16 3.19
N THR A 155 -15.86 -20.03 3.52
CA THR A 155 -15.62 -21.47 3.76
C THR A 155 -15.16 -22.23 2.52
N ASP A 156 -15.49 -21.72 1.33
CA ASP A 156 -15.16 -22.33 0.03
C ASP A 156 -13.83 -21.81 -0.55
N ALA A 157 -13.22 -20.80 0.07
CA ALA A 157 -12.00 -20.19 -0.43
C ALA A 157 -10.75 -20.99 -0.02
N ASN A 158 -9.76 -21.05 -0.92
CA ASN A 158 -8.48 -21.68 -0.61
C ASN A 158 -7.71 -20.84 0.42
N SER A 159 -7.56 -21.37 1.63
CA SER A 159 -6.88 -20.70 2.74
C SER A 159 -5.41 -20.36 2.45
N TRP A 160 -4.71 -21.18 1.65
CA TRP A 160 -3.33 -20.90 1.23
C TRP A 160 -3.25 -19.66 0.33
N PHE A 161 -4.19 -19.53 -0.60
CA PHE A 161 -4.26 -18.37 -1.47
C PHE A 161 -4.52 -17.10 -0.65
N ALA A 162 -5.44 -17.17 0.32
CA ALA A 162 -5.77 -16.04 1.18
C ALA A 162 -4.58 -15.61 2.06
N VAL A 163 -3.83 -16.56 2.63
CA VAL A 163 -2.60 -16.27 3.40
C VAL A 163 -1.51 -15.66 2.52
N LEU A 164 -1.27 -16.21 1.33
CA LEU A 164 -0.28 -15.66 0.40
C LEU A 164 -0.64 -14.25 -0.05
N CYS A 165 -1.91 -14.02 -0.36
CA CYS A 165 -2.41 -12.70 -0.73
C CYS A 165 -2.25 -11.70 0.43
N LEU A 166 -2.55 -12.13 1.67
CA LEU A 166 -2.45 -11.29 2.87
C LEU A 166 -1.01 -10.85 3.11
N TYR A 167 -0.08 -11.80 3.15
CA TYR A 167 1.33 -11.50 3.42
C TYR A 167 2.05 -10.85 2.23
N CYS A 168 1.60 -11.09 1.00
CA CYS A 168 2.03 -10.29 -0.15
C CYS A 168 1.59 -8.83 0.01
N GLY A 169 0.34 -8.59 0.44
CA GLY A 169 -0.18 -7.25 0.70
C GLY A 169 0.57 -6.53 1.83
N VAL A 170 0.80 -7.21 2.97
CA VAL A 170 1.59 -6.69 4.09
C VAL A 170 3.04 -6.41 3.65
N GLY A 171 3.63 -7.31 2.87
CA GLY A 171 4.97 -7.13 2.32
C GLY A 171 5.07 -5.89 1.42
N LEU A 172 4.11 -5.69 0.51
CA LEU A 172 4.04 -4.52 -0.37
C LEU A 172 3.83 -3.22 0.40
N PHE A 173 3.00 -3.25 1.45
CA PHE A 173 2.79 -2.10 2.34
C PHE A 173 4.11 -1.67 3.02
N TYR A 174 4.85 -2.62 3.61
CA TYR A 174 6.15 -2.33 4.23
C TYR A 174 7.24 -1.98 3.21
N LEU A 175 7.21 -2.56 2.02
CA LEU A 175 8.13 -2.22 0.92
C LEU A 175 7.87 -0.78 0.45
N GLY A 176 6.61 -0.38 0.39
CA GLY A 176 6.19 1.02 0.29
C GLY A 176 6.88 1.85 1.37
N LEU A 177 6.57 1.65 2.64
CA LEU A 177 7.19 2.40 3.75
C LEU A 177 8.74 2.46 3.68
N LEU A 178 9.41 1.39 3.24
CA LEU A 178 10.86 1.37 3.04
C LEU A 178 11.30 2.39 1.99
N PHE A 179 10.66 2.42 0.83
CA PHE A 179 10.95 3.44 -0.18
C PHE A 179 10.59 4.86 0.30
N ALA A 180 9.58 5.00 1.16
CA ALA A 180 9.19 6.29 1.75
C ALA A 180 10.34 6.88 2.57
N THR A 181 11.16 6.04 3.20
CA THR A 181 12.33 6.45 3.97
C THR A 181 13.26 7.42 3.23
N ARG A 182 13.33 7.34 1.89
CA ARG A 182 14.16 8.26 1.10
C ARG A 182 13.75 9.73 1.29
N TYR A 183 12.47 9.96 1.59
CA TYR A 183 11.85 11.27 1.83
C TYR A 183 11.78 11.65 3.31
N ASN A 184 12.23 10.79 4.22
CA ASN A 184 12.21 11.10 5.64
C ASN A 184 13.25 12.17 5.99
N LYS A 185 12.90 13.04 6.95
CA LYS A 185 13.84 13.96 7.60
C LYS A 185 15.08 13.17 8.07
N PRO A 186 16.29 13.76 8.03
CA PRO A 186 17.54 13.05 8.38
C PRO A 186 17.52 12.42 9.78
N GLN A 187 16.77 13.02 10.71
CA GLN A 187 16.54 12.56 12.08
C GLN A 187 15.61 11.32 12.21
N PHE A 188 14.83 10.99 11.17
CA PHE A 188 13.88 9.86 11.14
C PHE A 188 14.22 8.84 10.05
N LYS A 189 15.47 8.81 9.58
CA LYS A 189 15.93 7.77 8.64
C LYS A 189 15.82 6.40 9.31
N LEU A 190 15.07 5.49 8.67
CA LEU A 190 14.94 4.11 9.13
C LEU A 190 16.32 3.43 9.17
N ARG A 191 16.66 2.90 10.34
CA ARG A 191 17.87 2.10 10.53
C ARG A 191 17.73 0.78 9.77
N ARG A 192 18.82 0.27 9.20
CA ARG A 192 18.85 -1.06 8.55
C ARG A 192 18.28 -2.17 9.45
N SER A 193 18.47 -2.06 10.76
CA SER A 193 17.91 -2.97 11.76
C SER A 193 16.37 -3.02 11.74
N THR A 194 15.68 -1.89 11.52
CA THR A 194 14.21 -1.85 11.47
C THR A 194 13.68 -2.54 10.22
N ILE A 195 14.34 -2.34 9.08
CA ILE A 195 14.02 -3.02 7.83
C ILE A 195 14.17 -4.54 7.99
N LEU A 196 15.25 -4.99 8.63
CA LEU A 196 15.47 -6.41 8.91
C LEU A 196 14.39 -6.97 9.84
N VAL A 197 14.00 -6.24 10.90
CA VAL A 197 12.90 -6.66 11.78
C VAL A 197 11.60 -6.83 10.99
N PHE A 198 11.21 -5.86 10.16
CA PHE A 198 9.96 -5.96 9.37
C PHE A 198 9.99 -7.13 8.39
N LEU A 199 11.12 -7.38 7.73
CA LEU A 199 11.26 -8.53 6.82
C LEU A 199 11.17 -9.85 7.57
N ILE A 200 11.92 -9.99 8.68
CA ILE A 200 11.97 -11.23 9.46
C ILE A 200 10.59 -11.53 10.07
N THR A 201 9.93 -10.55 10.70
CA THR A 201 8.62 -10.74 11.31
C THR A 201 7.55 -11.10 10.28
N THR A 202 7.59 -10.46 9.10
CA THR A 202 6.64 -10.76 8.01
C THR A 202 6.87 -12.16 7.43
N ILE A 203 8.12 -12.60 7.25
CA ILE A 203 8.44 -13.95 6.76
C ILE A 203 8.02 -15.01 7.78
N ILE A 204 8.35 -14.82 9.06
CA ILE A 204 7.97 -15.75 10.14
C ILE A 204 6.45 -15.88 10.21
N GLY A 205 5.74 -14.77 10.07
CA GLY A 205 4.28 -14.76 9.99
C GLY A 205 3.73 -15.57 8.85
N ALA A 206 4.22 -15.28 7.64
CA ALA A 206 3.79 -15.97 6.44
C ALA A 206 3.99 -17.48 6.56
N THR A 207 5.16 -17.93 7.00
CA THR A 207 5.44 -19.36 7.18
C THR A 207 4.56 -19.98 8.25
N SER A 208 4.34 -19.29 9.38
CA SER A 208 3.53 -19.81 10.49
C SER A 208 2.05 -19.94 10.10
N CYS A 209 1.50 -18.95 9.40
CA CYS A 209 0.12 -18.96 8.89
C CYS A 209 -0.10 -19.98 7.78
N LEU A 210 0.93 -20.33 7.00
CA LEU A 210 0.85 -21.39 5.99
C LEU A 210 0.85 -22.78 6.63
N ILE A 211 1.58 -22.99 7.73
CA ILE A 211 1.59 -24.26 8.46
C ILE A 211 0.27 -24.49 9.19
N TRP A 212 -0.25 -23.45 9.86
CA TRP A 212 -1.51 -23.49 10.61
C TRP A 212 -2.53 -22.57 9.96
N SER A 213 -3.12 -23.05 8.87
CA SER A 213 -4.05 -22.29 8.02
C SER A 213 -5.48 -22.25 8.58
N SER A 214 -5.64 -21.86 9.85
CA SER A 214 -6.94 -21.61 10.47
C SER A 214 -7.22 -20.11 10.58
N PHE A 215 -8.50 -19.73 10.48
CA PHE A 215 -8.94 -18.33 10.57
C PHE A 215 -8.41 -17.61 11.81
N GLU A 216 -8.51 -18.27 12.96
CA GLU A 216 -8.13 -17.74 14.26
C GLU A 216 -6.63 -17.46 14.32
N VAL A 217 -5.83 -18.41 13.85
CA VAL A 217 -4.36 -18.32 13.86
C VAL A 217 -3.89 -17.21 12.93
N ILE A 218 -4.45 -17.13 11.71
CA ILE A 218 -4.09 -16.10 10.74
C ILE A 218 -4.39 -14.72 11.32
N THR A 219 -5.57 -14.54 11.91
CA THR A 219 -5.99 -13.25 12.49
C THR A 219 -5.09 -12.84 13.67
N ILE A 220 -4.85 -13.76 14.61
CA ILE A 220 -4.02 -13.49 15.80
C ILE A 220 -2.58 -13.19 15.39
N LEU A 221 -1.97 -14.03 14.55
CA LEU A 221 -0.57 -13.86 14.15
C LEU A 221 -0.36 -12.57 13.36
N THR A 222 -1.27 -12.25 12.44
CA THR A 222 -1.19 -11.01 11.66
C THR A 222 -1.26 -9.80 12.57
N PHE A 223 -2.19 -9.79 13.52
CA PHE A 223 -2.29 -8.73 14.53
C PHE A 223 -0.98 -8.58 15.33
N ILE A 224 -0.45 -9.68 15.87
CA ILE A 224 0.79 -9.68 16.66
C ILE A 224 1.97 -9.11 15.86
N ILE A 225 2.11 -9.51 14.59
CA ILE A 225 3.21 -9.05 13.74
C ILE A 225 3.11 -7.55 13.47
N VAL A 226 1.93 -7.07 13.10
CA VAL A 226 1.70 -5.65 12.86
C VAL A 226 1.94 -4.84 14.14
N ALA A 227 1.49 -5.36 15.30
CA ALA A 227 1.71 -4.75 16.61
C ALA A 227 3.18 -4.71 17.03
N ILE A 228 3.96 -5.75 16.74
CA ILE A 228 5.42 -5.77 16.99
C ILE A 228 6.11 -4.74 16.10
N ASN A 229 5.78 -4.71 14.80
CA ASN A 229 6.41 -3.82 13.84
C ASN A 229 6.19 -2.34 14.19
N ILE A 230 4.95 -1.97 14.53
CA ILE A 230 4.63 -0.59 14.91
C ILE A 230 5.24 -0.22 16.26
N SER A 231 5.22 -1.11 17.26
CA SER A 231 5.82 -0.86 18.56
C SER A 231 7.33 -0.64 18.45
N TRP A 232 8.00 -1.43 17.61
CA TRP A 232 9.41 -1.27 17.31
C TRP A 232 9.72 0.06 16.61
N LEU A 233 8.90 0.45 15.63
CA LEU A 233 9.02 1.74 14.93
C LEU A 233 8.88 2.92 15.90
N VAL A 234 7.86 2.88 16.77
CA VAL A 234 7.59 3.92 17.76
C VAL A 234 8.70 3.97 18.80
N HIS A 235 9.17 2.82 19.30
CA HIS A 235 10.24 2.77 20.31
C HIS A 235 11.54 3.41 19.85
N LEU A 236 11.94 3.16 18.59
CA LEU A 236 13.15 3.75 18.02
C LEU A 236 13.04 5.26 17.78
N ASN A 237 11.85 5.74 17.43
CA ASN A 237 11.63 7.14 17.06
C ASN A 237 11.09 8.01 18.20
N LEU A 238 10.65 7.41 19.32
CA LEU A 238 10.22 8.05 20.57
C LEU A 238 11.16 9.16 21.08
N PRO A 239 12.50 8.98 21.15
CA PRO A 239 13.40 10.04 21.62
C PRO A 239 13.42 11.27 20.69
N HIS A 240 13.14 11.09 19.40
CA HIS A 240 13.07 12.17 18.42
C HIS A 240 11.68 12.82 18.38
N ILE A 241 10.62 12.04 18.59
CA ILE A 241 9.23 12.53 18.69
C ILE A 241 9.06 13.48 19.89
N LYS A 242 9.68 13.17 21.05
CA LYS A 242 9.61 14.04 22.24
C LYS A 242 10.33 15.38 22.03
N LYS A 243 11.40 15.42 21.23
CA LYS A 243 12.14 16.65 20.95
C LYS A 243 11.41 17.58 19.98
N GLY A 244 10.67 17.04 19.01
CA GLY A 244 9.89 17.85 18.05
C GLY A 244 8.56 18.40 18.57
N ILE A 245 8.14 18.05 19.78
CA ILE A 245 6.93 18.61 20.44
C ILE A 245 7.33 19.75 21.42
N LEU A 246 8.62 19.84 21.78
CA LEU A 246 9.18 20.86 22.69
C LEU A 246 9.85 22.03 21.96
N LEU A 247 9.71 22.09 20.63
CA LEU A 247 10.09 23.20 19.75
C LEU A 247 8.85 23.62 18.97
#